data_AF-A0A660R4B6-F1
#
_entry.id   AF-A0A660R4B6-F1
#
_cell.length_a   1.000
_cell.length_b   1.000
_cell.length_c   1.000
_cell.angle_alpha   90.00
_cell.angle_beta   90.00
_cell.angle_gamma   90.00
#
_symmetry.space_group_name_H-M   'P 1'
#
loop_
_entity.id
_entity.type
_entity.pdbx_description
1 polymer ?
#
loop_
_entity_poly.entity_id
_entity_poly.type
_entity_poly.pdbx_seq_one_letter_code
_entity_poly.pdbx_strand_id
1 'polypeptide(L)' 'MRKNNVFLQIVVHAILLIGAFTMLLPFIWMVSTSFKPSSEIYVFPPRWIPKNPTLKNYVDL' A
#
# COMPACT_ATOMS: atom_id res chain seq x y z
N MET A 1 -22.65 32.57 -11.71
CA MET A 1 -23.35 31.66 -10.78
C MET A 1 -22.80 30.24 -11.00
N ARG A 2 -22.00 29.73 -10.06
CA ARG A 2 -21.40 28.38 -10.13
C ARG A 2 -22.54 27.36 -9.97
N LYS A 3 -22.91 26.66 -11.04
CA LYS A 3 -23.90 25.56 -10.98
C LYS A 3 -23.34 24.50 -10.02
N ASN A 4 -24.05 24.26 -8.93
CA ASN A 4 -23.65 23.32 -7.88
C ASN A 4 -23.90 21.88 -8.34
N ASN A 5 -22.99 21.34 -9.14
CA ASN A 5 -23.04 19.94 -9.56
C ASN A 5 -22.45 19.04 -8.46
N VAL A 6 -23.14 18.96 -7.30
CA VAL A 6 -22.70 18.20 -6.12
C VAL A 6 -22.38 16.74 -6.47
N PHE A 7 -23.17 16.13 -7.37
CA PHE A 7 -22.90 14.79 -7.89
C PHE A 7 -21.52 14.67 -8.54
N LEU A 8 -21.16 15.61 -9.42
CA LEU A 8 -19.85 15.62 -10.08
C LEU A 8 -18.73 15.76 -9.06
N GLN A 9 -18.92 16.59 -8.02
CA GLN A 9 -17.94 16.72 -6.95
C GLN A 9 -17.74 15.40 -6.22
N ILE A 10 -18.81 14.71 -5.83
CA ILE A 10 -18.72 13.41 -5.15
C ILE A 10 -17.95 12.40 -6.02
N VAL A 11 -18.27 12.31 -7.31
CA VAL A 11 -17.58 11.41 -8.25
C VAL A 11 -16.08 11.76 -8.34
N VAL A 12 -15.73 13.04 -8.48
CA VAL A 12 -14.34 13.48 -8.53
C VAL A 12 -13.60 13.12 -7.23
N HIS A 13 -14.20 13.36 -6.07
CA HIS A 13 -13.57 13.02 -4.79
C HIS A 13 -13.42 11.50 -4.61
N ALA A 14 -14.39 10.70 -5.07
CA ALA A 14 -14.29 9.25 -5.04
C ALA A 14 -13.11 8.76 -5.90
N ILE A 15 -12.95 9.29 -7.12
CA ILE A 15 -11.82 8.97 -8.00
C ILE A 15 -10.49 9.38 -7.35
N LEU A 16 -10.43 10.58 -6.77
CA LEU A 16 -9.23 11.07 -6.08
C LEU A 16 -8.86 10.19 -4.88
N LEU A 17 -9.85 9.74 -4.10
CA LEU A 17 -9.62 8.82 -2.98
C LEU A 17 -9.09 7.47 -3.46
N ILE A 18 -9.68 6.90 -4.51
CA ILE A 18 -9.20 5.63 -5.10
C ILE A 18 -7.75 5.79 -5.58
N GLY A 19 -7.45 6.89 -6.26
CA GLY A 19 -6.09 7.22 -6.69
C GLY A 19 -5.12 7.33 -5.51
N ALA A 20 -5.53 8.02 -4.45
CA ALA A 20 -4.73 8.17 -3.23
C ALA A 20 -4.45 6.81 -2.55
N PHE A 21 -5.46 5.95 -2.39
CA PHE A 21 -5.26 4.61 -1.82
C PHE A 21 -4.36 3.73 -2.70
N THR A 22 -4.50 3.82 -4.02
CA THR A 22 -3.64 3.09 -4.96
C THR A 22 -2.18 3.54 -4.86
N MET A 23 -1.94 4.85 -4.68
CA MET A 23 -0.60 5.40 -4.45
C MET A 23 0.04 4.91 -3.15
N LEU A 24 -0.75 4.52 -2.14
CA LEU A 24 -0.24 3.96 -0.89
C LEU A 24 0.19 2.49 -1.00
N LEU A 25 -0.30 1.75 -2.00
CA LEU A 25 0.04 0.32 -2.20
C LEU A 25 1.56 0.02 -2.23
N PRO A 26 2.40 0.74 -2.99
CA PRO A 26 3.84 0.48 -2.98
C PRO A 26 4.47 0.72 -1.61
N PHE A 27 4.02 1.72 -0.85
CA PHE A 27 4.52 1.98 0.50
C PHE A 27 4.11 0.88 1.49
N ILE A 28 2.86 0.42 1.41
CA ILE A 28 2.38 -0.73 2.20
C ILE A 28 3.20 -1.98 1.87
N TRP A 29 3.49 -2.21 0.60
CA TRP A 29 4.35 -3.32 0.16
C TRP A 29 5.77 -3.22 0.72
N MET A 30 6.35 -2.02 0.72
CA MET A 30 7.68 -1.77 1.28
C MET A 30 7.72 -2.07 2.78
N VAL A 31 6.76 -1.55 3.55
CA VAL A 31 6.66 -1.80 5.00
C VAL A 31 6.43 -3.29 5.28
N SER A 32 5.54 -3.95 4.54
CA SER A 32 5.35 -5.40 4.69
C SER A 32 6.64 -6.19 4.42
N THR A 33 7.37 -5.80 3.38
CA THR A 33 8.58 -6.51 2.94
C THR A 33 9.77 -6.24 3.87
N SER A 34 9.85 -5.09 4.52
CA SER A 34 10.90 -4.81 5.50
C SER A 34 10.82 -5.72 6.74
N PHE A 35 9.65 -6.29 7.03
CA PHE A 35 9.48 -7.30 8.09
C PHE A 35 9.58 -8.74 7.58
N LYS A 36 9.83 -8.99 6.28
CA LYS A 36 9.99 -10.36 5.76
C LYS A 36 11.42 -10.86 5.98
N PRO A 37 11.61 -12.13 6.39
CA PRO A 37 12.92 -12.76 6.35
C PRO A 37 13.34 -13.01 4.89
N SER A 38 14.64 -13.08 4.62
CA SER A 38 15.19 -13.19 3.25
C SER A 38 14.65 -14.38 2.46
N SER A 39 14.29 -15.48 3.14
CA SER A 39 13.68 -16.66 2.54
C SER A 39 12.27 -16.41 1.98
N GLU A 40 11.54 -15.42 2.50
CA GLU A 40 10.17 -15.10 2.09
C GLU A 40 10.09 -14.05 0.97
N ILE A 41 11.19 -13.35 0.67
CA ILE A 41 11.24 -12.30 -0.37
C ILE A 41 11.15 -12.91 -1.76
N TYR A 42 11.75 -14.09 -1.97
CA TYR A 42 11.82 -14.77 -3.27
C TYR A 42 10.70 -15.78 -3.52
N VAL A 43 9.72 -15.88 -2.62
CA VAL A 43 8.62 -16.84 -2.75
C VAL A 43 7.61 -16.34 -3.79
N PHE A 44 7.19 -17.25 -4.68
CA PHE A 44 6.11 -17.00 -5.63
C PHE A 44 4.85 -17.81 -5.24
N PRO A 45 3.65 -17.20 -5.20
CA PRO A 45 3.38 -15.78 -5.43
C PRO A 45 3.90 -14.89 -4.28
N PRO A 46 4.27 -13.61 -4.56
CA PRO A 46 4.66 -12.68 -3.52
C PRO A 46 3.53 -12.47 -2.50
N ARG A 47 3.85 -12.64 -1.22
CA ARG A 47 2.87 -12.49 -0.14
C ARG A 47 2.81 -11.05 0.36
N TRP A 48 1.62 -10.48 0.45
CA TRP A 48 1.39 -9.12 0.98
C TRP A 48 1.55 -9.04 2.49
N ILE A 49 1.39 -10.15 3.22
CA ILE A 49 1.55 -10.22 4.66
C ILE A 49 2.66 -11.26 4.97
N PRO A 50 3.70 -10.90 5.74
CA PRO A 50 4.77 -11.84 6.12
C PRO A 50 4.18 -13.00 6.94
N LYS A 51 4.61 -14.24 6.67
CA LYS A 51 4.18 -15.39 7.47
C LYS A 51 4.92 -15.43 8.81
N ASN A 52 6.21 -15.09 8.79
CA ASN A 52 7.04 -15.00 9.99
C ASN A 52 7.67 -13.60 10.05
N PRO A 53 6.97 -12.58 10.61
CA PRO A 53 7.52 -11.24 10.73
C PRO A 53 8.83 -11.24 11.54
N THR A 54 9.83 -10.48 11.08
CA THR A 54 11.12 -10.35 11.74
C THR A 54 11.61 -8.91 11.79
N LEU A 55 12.35 -8.56 12.84
CA LEU A 55 13.05 -7.28 12.97
C LEU A 55 14.53 -7.38 12.56
N LYS A 56 14.98 -8.55 12.10
CA LYS A 56 16.38 -8.80 11.73
C LYS A 56 16.92 -7.76 10.75
N ASN A 57 16.10 -7.33 9.78
CA ASN A 57 16.45 -6.31 8.78
C ASN A 57 16.71 -4.90 9.37
N TYR A 58 16.38 -4.66 10.64
CA TYR A 58 16.62 -3.39 11.35
C TYR A 58 17.71 -3.48 12.42
N VAL A 59 18.02 -4.69 12.90
CA VAL A 59 19.03 -4.91 13.95
C VAL A 59 20.40 -5.20 13.34
N ASP A 60 20.44 -5.92 12.22
CA ASP A 60 21.67 -6.32 11.54
C ASP A 60 22.26 -5.20 10.63
N LEU A 61 21.97 -3.93 10.95
CA LEU A 61 22.44 -2.74 10.21
C LEU A 61 23.91 -2.41 10.51
#